data_AF-A0A920NBJ4-F1
#
_entry.id   AF-A0A920NBJ4-F1
#
_cell.length_a   1.000
_cell.length_b   1.000
_cell.length_c   1.000
_cell.angle_alpha   90.00
_cell.angle_beta   90.00
_cell.angle_gamma   90.00
#
_symmetry.space_group_name_H-M   'P 1'
#
loop_
_entity.id
_entity.type
_entity.pdbx_description
1 polymer ?
#
loop_
_entity_poly.entity_id
_entity_poly.type
_entity_poly.pdbx_seq_one_letter_code
_entity_poly.pdbx_strand_id
1 'polypeptide(L)'
;MLNLAADSGADIVVVEVGGTVGDIEGLPFLEAIRQMRNEVGRDNVFYIHLTFLPYISSTDELKTKPTQHSVRELRGIGIQPDAILCRSDHEVPEDLRKKIVIHCDVPLDGVMTLPTVSSIYEVPLILESQGMGNLIVTL
;
A
#
# COMPACT_ATOMS: atom_id res chain seq x y z
N MET A 1 -5.73 -19.16 -2.18
CA MET A 1 -5.99 -18.31 -1.00
C MET A 1 -7.21 -18.80 -0.24
N LEU A 2 -8.36 -18.99 -0.90
CA LEU A 2 -9.58 -19.52 -0.26
C LEU A 2 -9.38 -20.84 0.51
N ASN A 3 -8.74 -21.85 -0.11
CA ASN A 3 -8.45 -23.10 0.59
C ASN A 3 -7.52 -22.90 1.80
N LEU A 4 -6.54 -22.01 1.70
CA LEU A 4 -5.63 -21.70 2.82
C LEU A 4 -6.40 -21.14 4.03
N ALA A 5 -7.34 -20.21 3.78
CA ALA A 5 -8.18 -19.66 4.84
C ALA A 5 -9.05 -20.76 5.49
N ALA A 6 -9.71 -21.60 4.67
CA ALA A 6 -10.55 -22.69 5.15
C ALA A 6 -9.76 -23.75 5.94
N ASP A 7 -8.60 -24.16 5.44
CA ASP A 7 -7.78 -25.21 6.05
C ASP A 7 -7.13 -24.74 7.36
N SER A 8 -6.78 -23.45 7.46
CA SER A 8 -6.17 -22.86 8.65
C SER A 8 -7.18 -22.35 9.70
N GLY A 9 -8.43 -22.10 9.28
CA GLY A 9 -9.42 -21.42 10.12
C GLY A 9 -9.05 -19.95 10.40
N ALA A 10 -8.24 -19.32 9.55
CA ALA A 10 -7.81 -17.93 9.72
C ALA A 10 -8.90 -16.93 9.29
N ASP A 11 -9.14 -15.92 10.13
CA ASP A 11 -10.04 -14.81 9.80
C ASP A 11 -9.45 -13.87 8.73
N ILE A 12 -8.12 -13.71 8.72
CA ILE A 12 -7.39 -12.83 7.81
C ILE A 12 -6.20 -13.59 7.22
N VAL A 13 -6.06 -13.53 5.90
CA VAL A 13 -4.89 -14.04 5.17
C VAL A 13 -4.12 -12.85 4.58
N VAL A 14 -2.91 -12.61 5.08
CA VAL A 14 -2.00 -11.59 4.52
C VAL A 14 -1.18 -12.22 3.40
N VAL A 15 -1.22 -11.63 2.22
CA VAL A 15 -0.48 -12.09 1.05
C VAL A 15 0.47 -10.99 0.58
N GLU A 16 1.76 -11.28 0.61
CA GLU A 16 2.77 -10.46 -0.03
C GLU A 16 2.91 -10.86 -1.50
N VAL A 17 2.78 -9.89 -2.41
CA VAL A 17 3.11 -10.07 -3.82
C VAL A 17 4.49 -9.46 -4.05
N GLY A 18 5.48 -10.33 -4.24
CA GLY A 18 6.85 -9.90 -4.54
C GLY A 18 6.99 -9.24 -5.92
N GLY A 19 8.13 -8.60 -6.13
CA GLY A 19 8.43 -7.81 -7.34
C GLY A 19 7.95 -6.37 -7.23
N THR A 20 8.01 -5.63 -8.34
CA THR A 20 7.56 -4.23 -8.39
C THR A 20 6.42 -4.08 -9.38
N VAL A 21 5.40 -3.30 -9.02
CA VAL A 21 4.32 -2.94 -9.96
C VAL A 21 4.92 -2.21 -11.16
N GLY A 22 4.61 -2.70 -12.36
CA GLY A 22 5.18 -2.25 -13.63
C GLY A 22 6.15 -3.25 -14.25
N ASP A 23 6.67 -4.20 -13.46
CA ASP A 23 7.52 -5.27 -13.97
C ASP A 23 6.67 -6.38 -14.60
N ILE A 24 7.09 -6.86 -15.77
CA ILE A 24 6.39 -7.89 -16.55
C ILE A 24 6.24 -9.19 -15.76
N GLU A 25 7.25 -9.52 -14.95
CA GLU A 25 7.29 -10.75 -14.13
C GLU A 25 6.16 -10.81 -13.10
N GLY A 26 5.70 -9.65 -12.60
CA GLY A 26 4.66 -9.55 -11.58
C GLY A 26 3.23 -9.63 -12.12
N LEU A 27 3.02 -9.44 -13.43
CA LEU A 27 1.68 -9.34 -14.04
C LEU A 27 0.76 -10.53 -13.75
N PRO A 28 1.20 -11.80 -13.80
CA PRO A 28 0.33 -12.93 -13.49
C PRO A 28 -0.17 -12.90 -12.04
N PHE A 29 0.67 -12.48 -11.09
CA PHE A 29 0.29 -12.38 -9.68
C PHE A 29 -0.67 -11.22 -9.44
N LEU A 30 -0.44 -10.08 -10.09
CA LEU A 30 -1.33 -8.94 -9.99
C LEU A 30 -2.71 -9.25 -10.61
N GLU A 31 -2.76 -9.94 -11.75
CA GLU A 31 -4.03 -10.42 -12.31
C GLU A 31 -4.75 -11.41 -11.37
N ALA A 32 -4.01 -12.32 -10.72
CA ALA A 32 -4.58 -13.26 -9.77
C ALA A 32 -5.23 -12.56 -8.57
N ILE A 33 -4.56 -11.59 -7.94
CA ILE A 33 -5.16 -10.84 -6.82
C ILE A 33 -6.31 -9.95 -7.30
N ARG A 34 -6.27 -9.42 -8.52
CA ARG A 34 -7.37 -8.64 -9.10
C ARG A 34 -8.62 -9.49 -9.28
N GLN A 35 -8.46 -10.72 -9.77
CA GLN A 35 -9.57 -11.68 -9.89
C GLN A 35 -10.11 -12.10 -8.53
N MET A 36 -9.26 -12.25 -7.52
CA MET A 36 -9.67 -12.58 -6.15
C MET A 36 -10.74 -11.61 -5.63
N ARG A 37 -10.56 -10.29 -5.82
CA ARG A 37 -11.58 -9.30 -5.40
C ARG A 37 -12.91 -9.46 -6.15
N ASN A 38 -12.90 -9.90 -7.40
CA ASN A 38 -14.14 -10.18 -8.13
C ASN A 38 -14.84 -11.44 -7.60
N GLU A 39 -14.07 -12.44 -7.17
CA GLU A 39 -14.58 -13.72 -6.69
C GLU A 39 -15.18 -13.63 -5.28
N VAL A 40 -14.49 -12.96 -4.35
CA VAL A 40 -14.91 -12.89 -2.95
C VAL A 40 -15.64 -11.61 -2.59
N GLY A 41 -15.68 -10.63 -3.48
CA GLY A 41 -16.30 -9.33 -3.26
C GLY A 41 -15.35 -8.28 -2.68
N ARG A 42 -15.75 -7.01 -2.80
CA ARG A 42 -14.92 -5.85 -2.45
C ARG A 42 -14.61 -5.77 -0.95
N ASP A 43 -15.58 -6.13 -0.13
CA ASP A 43 -15.49 -6.00 1.34
C ASP A 43 -14.63 -7.10 1.96
N ASN A 44 -14.24 -8.12 1.18
CA ASN A 44 -13.40 -9.24 1.63
C ASN A 44 -11.94 -9.14 1.13
N VAL A 45 -11.56 -8.04 0.45
CA VAL A 45 -10.19 -7.83 -0.04
C VAL A 45 -9.74 -6.39 0.21
N PHE A 46 -8.61 -6.26 0.90
CA PHE A 46 -7.93 -4.99 1.15
C PHE A 46 -6.56 -4.97 0.49
N TYR A 47 -6.31 -3.99 -0.39
CA TYR A 47 -5.03 -3.82 -1.06
C TYR A 47 -4.20 -2.73 -0.41
N ILE A 48 -2.99 -3.10 0.01
CA ILE A 48 -1.97 -2.18 0.52
C ILE A 48 -0.89 -2.02 -0.56
N HIS A 49 -0.65 -0.79 -1.01
CA HIS A 49 0.42 -0.49 -1.96
C HIS A 49 1.60 0.19 -1.28
N LEU A 50 2.74 -0.50 -1.20
CA LEU A 50 3.97 0.02 -0.62
C LEU A 50 4.78 0.79 -1.68
N THR A 51 5.12 2.04 -1.40
CA THR A 51 5.87 2.91 -2.32
C THR A 51 7.04 3.60 -1.63
N PHE A 52 7.98 4.16 -2.40
CA PHE A 52 9.12 4.90 -1.89
C PHE A 52 9.09 6.37 -2.32
N LEU A 53 9.29 7.28 -1.37
CA LEU A 53 9.44 8.72 -1.57
C LEU A 53 10.92 9.07 -1.55
N PRO A 54 11.58 9.18 -2.73
CA PRO A 54 12.99 9.52 -2.78
C PRO A 54 13.21 10.97 -2.39
N TYR A 55 14.25 11.20 -1.59
CA TYR A 55 14.75 12.52 -1.26
C TYR A 55 15.77 12.98 -2.31
N ILE A 56 15.61 14.19 -2.81
CA ILE A 56 16.49 14.79 -3.82
C ILE A 56 17.34 15.87 -3.14
N SER A 57 18.62 15.56 -2.92
CA SER A 57 19.56 16.42 -2.19
C SER A 57 19.79 17.78 -2.85
N SER A 58 19.67 17.90 -4.17
CA SER A 58 19.84 19.16 -4.88
C SER A 58 18.69 20.15 -4.66
N THR A 59 17.51 19.68 -4.24
CA THR A 59 16.33 20.51 -3.98
C THR A 59 15.84 20.45 -2.54
N ASP A 60 16.45 19.61 -1.69
CA ASP A 60 16.04 19.37 -0.30
C ASP A 60 14.56 18.96 -0.18
N GLU A 61 14.10 18.09 -1.09
CA GLU A 61 12.68 17.74 -1.21
C GLU A 61 12.46 16.24 -1.44
N LEU A 62 11.43 15.72 -0.78
CA LEU A 62 10.83 14.42 -1.08
C LEU A 62 9.93 14.51 -2.32
N LYS A 63 10.07 13.56 -3.25
CA LYS A 63 9.27 13.54 -4.48
C LYS A 63 8.16 12.50 -4.40
N THR A 64 6.91 12.96 -4.54
CA THR A 64 5.71 12.09 -4.58
C THR A 64 5.42 11.53 -5.97
N LYS A 65 6.09 12.00 -7.02
CA LYS A 65 5.81 11.63 -8.41
C LYS A 65 6.02 10.13 -8.69
N PRO A 66 7.05 9.45 -8.16
CA PRO A 66 7.18 8.00 -8.30
C PRO A 66 5.99 7.23 -7.73
N THR A 67 5.51 7.59 -6.53
CA THR A 67 4.28 7.01 -5.93
C THR A 67 3.08 7.21 -6.84
N GLN A 68 2.87 8.42 -7.38
CA GLN A 68 1.75 8.71 -8.28
C GLN A 68 1.78 7.85 -9.55
N HIS A 69 2.96 7.68 -10.15
CA HIS A 69 3.13 6.82 -11.33
C HIS A 69 2.88 5.35 -10.98
N SER A 70 3.44 4.87 -9.87
CA SER A 70 3.26 3.48 -9.43
C SER A 70 1.79 3.14 -9.15
N VAL A 71 1.06 4.04 -8.48
CA VAL A 71 -0.40 3.86 -8.27
C VAL A 71 -1.15 3.90 -9.59
N ARG A 72 -0.76 4.76 -10.54
CA ARG A 72 -1.37 4.79 -11.87
C ARG A 72 -1.17 3.47 -12.62
N GLU A 73 0.01 2.86 -12.56
CA GLU A 73 0.26 1.54 -13.16
C GLU A 73 -0.60 0.45 -12.50
N LEU A 74 -0.66 0.44 -11.16
CA LEU A 74 -1.52 -0.48 -10.40
C LEU A 74 -3.01 -0.34 -10.78
N ARG A 75 -3.48 0.89 -10.93
CA ARG A 75 -4.85 1.17 -11.39
C ARG A 75 -5.06 0.80 -12.85
N GLY A 76 -4.02 0.94 -13.69
CA GLY A 76 -4.05 0.58 -15.11
C GLY A 76 -4.33 -0.90 -15.34
N ILE A 77 -3.92 -1.76 -14.40
CA ILE A 77 -4.26 -3.19 -14.39
C ILE A 77 -5.55 -3.49 -13.63
N GLY A 78 -6.29 -2.50 -13.16
CA GLY A 78 -7.60 -2.67 -12.52
C GLY A 78 -7.58 -2.91 -11.00
N ILE A 79 -6.46 -2.62 -10.32
CA ILE A 79 -6.36 -2.68 -8.87
C ILE A 79 -6.37 -1.27 -8.29
N GLN A 80 -7.41 -0.93 -7.54
CA GLN A 80 -7.46 0.29 -6.73
C GLN A 80 -6.93 -0.02 -5.33
N PRO A 81 -5.82 0.59 -4.89
CA PRO A 81 -5.35 0.41 -3.53
C PRO A 81 -6.33 1.03 -2.54
N ASP A 82 -6.51 0.37 -1.40
CA ASP A 82 -7.31 0.88 -0.28
C ASP A 82 -6.42 1.64 0.72
N ALA A 83 -5.14 1.26 0.80
CA ALA A 83 -4.11 2.01 1.51
C ALA A 83 -2.81 2.14 0.71
N ILE A 84 -2.08 3.24 0.93
CA ILE A 84 -0.75 3.51 0.39
C ILE A 84 0.21 3.72 1.55
N LEU A 85 1.26 2.91 1.60
CA LEU A 85 2.34 3.04 2.56
C LEU A 85 3.52 3.76 1.90
N CYS A 86 3.86 4.93 2.41
CA CYS A 86 4.94 5.77 1.89
C CYS A 86 6.22 5.57 2.70
N ARG A 87 7.12 4.71 2.20
CA ARG A 87 8.48 4.57 2.72
C ARG A 87 9.30 5.81 2.38
N SER A 88 10.14 6.24 3.31
CA SER A 88 11.10 7.32 3.08
C SER A 88 12.28 7.20 4.04
N ASP A 89 13.43 7.76 3.68
CA ASP A 89 14.56 7.92 4.62
C ASP A 89 14.44 9.20 5.47
N HIS A 90 13.43 10.02 5.19
CA HIS A 90 13.16 11.27 5.91
C HIS A 90 11.73 11.30 6.43
N GLU A 91 11.47 12.20 7.38
CA GLU A 91 10.11 12.50 7.80
C GLU A 91 9.29 13.03 6.61
N VAL A 92 8.08 12.52 6.45
CA VAL A 92 7.20 12.86 5.33
C VAL A 92 6.20 13.93 5.80
N PRO A 93 6.29 15.17 5.30
CA PRO A 93 5.38 16.24 5.71
C PRO A 93 3.93 15.94 5.33
N GLU A 94 3.00 16.43 6.15
CA GLU A 94 1.56 16.24 5.96
C GLU A 94 1.05 16.73 4.59
N ASP A 95 1.63 17.81 4.06
CA ASP A 95 1.23 18.35 2.76
C ASP A 95 1.58 17.41 1.60
N LEU A 96 2.65 16.61 1.72
CA LEU A 96 2.95 15.56 0.73
C LEU A 96 1.93 14.42 0.83
N ARG A 97 1.50 14.07 2.03
CA ARG A 97 0.45 13.07 2.27
C ARG A 97 -0.86 13.48 1.61
N LYS A 98 -1.30 14.74 1.82
CA LYS A 98 -2.47 15.33 1.16
C LYS A 98 -2.33 15.38 -0.37
N LYS A 99 -1.13 15.65 -0.87
CA LYS A 99 -0.86 15.60 -2.31
C LYS A 99 -1.03 14.19 -2.87
N ILE A 100 -0.59 13.17 -2.14
CA ILE A 100 -0.78 11.76 -2.54
C ILE A 100 -2.26 11.41 -2.58
N VAL A 101 -3.05 11.79 -1.57
CA VAL A 101 -4.52 11.62 -1.54
C VAL A 101 -5.16 12.15 -2.83
N ILE A 102 -4.89 13.41 -3.17
CA ILE A 102 -5.50 14.07 -4.34
C ILE A 102 -5.15 13.35 -5.65
N HIS A 103 -3.91 12.90 -5.79
CA HIS A 103 -3.45 12.30 -7.05
C HIS A 103 -3.73 10.79 -7.16
N CYS A 104 -3.84 10.09 -6.04
CA CYS A 104 -3.98 8.64 -6.01
C CYS A 104 -5.41 8.17 -5.75
N ASP A 105 -6.30 9.08 -5.33
CA ASP A 105 -7.71 8.80 -5.04
C ASP A 105 -7.88 7.75 -3.93
N VAL A 106 -7.18 7.97 -2.82
CA VAL A 106 -7.21 7.13 -1.61
C VAL A 106 -7.54 8.04 -0.42
N PRO A 107 -8.42 7.63 0.52
CA PRO A 107 -8.73 8.43 1.71
C PRO A 107 -7.47 8.83 2.49
N LEU A 108 -7.50 9.97 3.17
CA LEU A 108 -6.35 10.46 3.94
C LEU A 108 -5.86 9.45 4.97
N ASP A 109 -6.80 8.80 5.67
CA ASP A 109 -6.50 7.76 6.67
C ASP A 109 -5.88 6.51 6.04
N GLY A 110 -6.06 6.30 4.73
CA GLY A 110 -5.42 5.24 3.96
C GLY A 110 -4.02 5.59 3.45
N VAL A 111 -3.54 6.83 3.61
CA VAL A 111 -2.17 7.21 3.23
C VAL A 111 -1.33 7.32 4.50
N MET A 112 -0.42 6.36 4.70
CA MET A 112 0.41 6.29 5.91
C MET A 112 1.89 6.42 5.57
N THR A 113 2.65 7.01 6.48
CA THR A 113 4.08 7.26 6.32
C THR A 113 4.88 6.22 7.09
N LEU A 114 5.99 5.75 6.51
CA LEU A 114 6.88 4.77 7.11
C LEU A 114 8.33 5.23 6.92
N PRO A 115 8.83 6.17 7.74
CA PRO A 115 10.23 6.56 7.70
C PRO A 115 11.15 5.37 8.03
N THR A 116 12.41 5.42 7.59
CA THR A 116 13.43 4.43 7.97
C THR A 116 13.67 4.52 9.47
N VAL A 117 13.50 3.39 10.15
CA VAL A 117 13.61 3.25 11.60
C VAL A 117 14.84 2.46 12.00
N SER A 118 15.26 2.62 13.24
CA SER A 118 16.46 1.95 13.77
C SER A 118 16.23 0.46 14.07
N SER A 119 14.98 0.10 14.33
CA SER A 119 14.57 -1.26 14.67
C SER A 119 13.29 -1.64 13.94
N ILE A 120 13.25 -2.87 13.42
CA ILE A 120 12.07 -3.42 12.75
C ILE A 120 10.83 -3.45 13.65
N TYR A 121 11.02 -3.49 14.97
CA TYR A 121 9.93 -3.48 15.95
C TYR A 121 9.21 -2.13 16.06
N GLU A 122 9.79 -1.06 15.51
CA GLU A 122 9.13 0.26 15.44
C GLU A 122 8.06 0.31 14.34
N VAL A 123 8.18 -0.53 13.29
CA VAL A 123 7.27 -0.50 12.13
C VAL A 123 5.81 -0.79 12.53
N PRO A 124 5.50 -1.86 13.30
CA PRO A 124 4.12 -2.11 13.73
C PRO A 124 3.55 -0.97 14.60
N LEU A 125 4.38 -0.35 15.44
CA LEU A 125 3.95 0.74 16.31
C LEU A 125 3.61 2.00 15.49
N ILE A 126 4.38 2.30 14.45
CA ILE A 126 4.10 3.42 13.54
C ILE A 126 2.80 3.19 12.78
N LEU A 127 2.58 1.97 12.27
CA LEU A 127 1.34 1.62 11.56
C LEU A 127 0.12 1.71 12.49
N GLU A 128 0.24 1.20 13.72
CA GLU A 128 -0.83 1.28 14.71
C GLU A 128 -1.15 2.72 15.11
N SER A 129 -0.13 3.55 15.31
CA SER A 129 -0.32 4.98 15.64
C SER A 129 -1.04 5.77 14.54
N GLN A 130 -1.00 5.28 13.29
CA GLN A 130 -1.70 5.85 12.14
C GLN A 130 -3.05 5.17 11.85
N GLY A 131 -3.46 4.20 12.67
CA GLY A 131 -4.77 3.56 12.59
C GLY A 131 -4.91 2.44 11.57
N MET A 132 -3.81 1.81 11.13
CA MET A 132 -3.86 0.72 10.13
C MET A 132 -4.77 -0.43 10.56
N GLY A 133 -4.66 -0.89 11.81
CA GLY A 133 -5.50 -1.97 12.31
C GLY A 133 -6.99 -1.62 12.22
N ASN A 134 -7.36 -0.42 12.67
CA ASN A 134 -8.74 0.07 12.61
C ASN A 134 -9.26 0.19 11.17
N LEU A 135 -8.42 0.65 10.24
CA LEU A 135 -8.79 0.78 8.83
C LEU A 135 -9.12 -0.58 8.19
N ILE A 136 -8.35 -1.62 8.52
CA ILE A 136 -8.55 -2.97 7.98
C ILE A 136 -9.86 -3.60 8.48
N VAL A 137 -10.23 -3.39 9.76
CA VAL A 137 -11.41 -4.04 10.37
C VAL A 137 -12.72 -3.28 10.18
N THR A 138 -12.69 -2.06 9.64
CA THR A 138 -13.88 -1.21 9.46
C THR A 138 -14.54 -1.35 8.08
N LEU A 139 -13.95 -2.16 7.20
CA LEU A 139 -14.54 -2.54 5.91
C LEU A 139 -15.66 -3.57 6.10
#